data_AF-A0A524N074-F1
#
_entry.id   AF-A0A524N074-F1
#
_cell.length_a   1.000
_cell.length_b   1.000
_cell.length_c   1.000
_cell.angle_alpha   90.00
_cell.angle_beta   90.00
_cell.angle_gamma   90.00
#
_symmetry.space_group_name_H-M   'P 1'
#
loop_
_entity.id
_entity.type
_entity.pdbx_description
1 polymer ?
#
loop_
_entity_poly.entity_id
_entity_poly.type
_entity_poly.pdbx_seq_one_letter_code
_entity_poly.pdbx_strand_id
1 'polypeptide(L)'
;MVFLTFYGGVNEIGGNKILLGDGDTRVWLDFGQSFDMGTEYFINWLQPRRGNGLRDYFEFGLLPRISGLYSEDVLGFTDLGYEEPRFQGVFLTHGHADHVNHLCFVDPDIPVNLGKGTRFFMDSMEKTSPFANYGRHDYRGFRTGDVVRVDDLEVHPIHVDHSIPAAYGYIIHTSENTIVYTGDMRVHGPRSDMTREFLQAAHDAEPDVLICEGTRMVRSGKRKHLSEEEVAAGVRDVCAEADRDNKSVIFTQPSRDMDRWRTFYEAARDNGRVLVIHPKTAYLLDALQEDEHLDLPDPMRDDFIRVYYKRKKSGQYDERDY
;
A
#
# COMPACT_ATOMS: atom_id res chain seq x y z
N MET A 1 8.46 -28.86 -8.38
CA MET A 1 7.06 -28.87 -7.93
C MET A 1 6.71 -27.50 -7.43
N VAL A 2 5.78 -26.89 -8.14
CA VAL A 2 5.22 -25.57 -7.85
C VAL A 2 4.00 -25.70 -6.94
N PHE A 3 3.85 -24.80 -5.96
CA PHE A 3 2.64 -24.75 -5.12
C PHE A 3 2.31 -23.32 -4.66
N LEU A 4 1.04 -23.12 -4.32
CA LEU A 4 0.50 -21.90 -3.71
C LEU A 4 -0.19 -22.24 -2.39
N THR A 5 0.14 -21.49 -1.33
CA THR A 5 -0.55 -21.57 -0.04
C THR A 5 -1.04 -20.20 0.37
N PHE A 6 -2.33 -20.08 0.66
CA PHE A 6 -2.96 -18.83 1.03
C PHE A 6 -3.08 -18.73 2.56
N TYR A 7 -2.28 -17.87 3.18
CA TYR A 7 -2.30 -17.61 4.63
C TYR A 7 -3.12 -16.37 5.00
N GLY A 8 -3.54 -15.57 4.02
CA GLY A 8 -4.40 -14.41 4.19
C GLY A 8 -4.94 -13.94 2.83
N GLY A 9 -5.95 -13.07 2.86
CA GLY A 9 -6.71 -12.63 1.69
C GLY A 9 -7.79 -13.63 1.23
N VAL A 10 -8.14 -14.63 2.06
CA VAL A 10 -9.17 -15.63 1.76
C VAL A 10 -10.34 -15.49 2.72
N ASN A 11 -11.55 -15.26 2.18
CA ASN A 11 -12.77 -14.97 2.93
C ASN A 11 -12.68 -13.70 3.82
N GLU A 12 -11.75 -12.82 3.53
CA GLU A 12 -11.53 -11.53 4.20
C GLU A 12 -11.22 -10.45 3.15
N ILE A 13 -11.19 -9.18 3.58
CA ILE A 13 -10.70 -8.07 2.73
C ILE A 13 -9.38 -7.60 3.31
N GLY A 14 -8.35 -7.60 2.46
CA GLY A 14 -6.99 -7.27 2.85
C GLY A 14 -6.27 -8.43 3.52
N GLY A 15 -5.10 -8.17 4.11
CA GLY A 15 -4.32 -9.20 4.79
C GLY A 15 -3.60 -10.16 3.86
N ASN A 16 -3.40 -9.77 2.60
CA ASN A 16 -2.80 -10.61 1.56
C ASN A 16 -1.44 -11.17 2.02
N LYS A 17 -1.36 -12.51 2.03
CA LYS A 17 -0.20 -13.32 2.41
C LYS A 17 -0.25 -14.63 1.64
N ILE A 18 0.35 -14.65 0.47
CA ILE A 18 0.34 -15.83 -0.40
C ILE A 18 1.76 -16.36 -0.51
N LEU A 19 1.97 -17.61 -0.13
CA LEU A 19 3.24 -18.28 -0.29
C LEU A 19 3.28 -19.00 -1.64
N LEU A 20 4.21 -18.60 -2.49
CA LEU A 20 4.58 -19.29 -3.71
C LEU A 20 5.86 -20.10 -3.47
N GLY A 21 5.81 -21.39 -3.77
CA GLY A 21 6.98 -22.26 -3.75
C GLY A 21 7.25 -22.86 -5.12
N ASP A 22 8.54 -22.94 -5.48
CA ASP A 22 9.05 -23.67 -6.64
C ASP A 22 10.36 -24.36 -6.26
N GLY A 23 10.36 -25.70 -6.23
CA GLY A 23 11.52 -26.47 -5.76
C GLY A 23 11.86 -26.15 -4.30
N ASP A 24 13.04 -25.59 -4.05
CA ASP A 24 13.48 -25.10 -2.73
C ASP A 24 13.21 -23.59 -2.52
N THR A 25 12.86 -22.87 -3.58
CA THR A 25 12.59 -21.43 -3.54
C THR A 25 11.21 -21.17 -2.96
N ARG A 26 11.11 -20.21 -2.03
CA ARG A 26 9.90 -19.81 -1.32
C ARG A 26 9.84 -18.28 -1.27
N VAL A 27 8.82 -17.71 -1.89
CA VAL A 27 8.60 -16.26 -1.89
C VAL A 27 7.17 -15.91 -1.45
N TRP A 28 7.02 -14.78 -0.78
CA TRP A 28 5.73 -14.26 -0.37
C TRP A 28 5.23 -13.22 -1.37
N LEU A 29 3.95 -13.27 -1.72
CA LEU A 29 3.23 -12.21 -2.41
C LEU A 29 2.40 -11.45 -1.39
N ASP A 30 2.81 -10.20 -1.16
CA ASP A 30 2.35 -9.31 -0.09
C ASP A 30 2.52 -9.89 1.33
N PHE A 31 2.49 -9.00 2.32
CA PHE A 31 2.56 -9.38 3.74
C PHE A 31 1.85 -8.36 4.64
N GLY A 32 0.54 -8.22 4.44
CA GLY A 32 -0.24 -7.17 5.07
C GLY A 32 -1.17 -7.60 6.20
N GLN A 33 -1.91 -6.65 6.75
CA GLN A 33 -2.86 -6.87 7.84
C GLN A 33 -4.31 -6.83 7.33
N SER A 34 -5.14 -7.83 7.67
CA SER A 34 -6.57 -7.77 7.31
C SER A 34 -7.28 -6.65 8.08
N PHE A 35 -8.27 -6.02 7.46
CA PHE A 35 -9.04 -4.93 8.07
C PHE A 35 -9.94 -5.38 9.22
N ASP A 36 -10.37 -6.65 9.22
CA ASP A 36 -11.18 -7.24 10.29
C ASP A 36 -10.36 -8.08 11.27
N MET A 37 -9.03 -8.09 11.11
CA MET A 37 -8.13 -8.90 11.92
C MET A 37 -8.32 -8.61 13.41
N GLY A 38 -8.71 -9.65 14.14
CA GLY A 38 -8.82 -9.61 15.59
C GLY A 38 -9.98 -8.75 16.12
N THR A 39 -10.91 -8.30 15.27
CA THR A 39 -12.10 -7.55 15.70
C THR A 39 -13.01 -8.32 16.65
N GLU A 40 -12.93 -9.65 16.66
CA GLU A 40 -13.62 -10.52 17.63
C GLU A 40 -13.02 -10.43 19.04
N TYR A 41 -11.75 -10.01 19.16
CA TYR A 41 -10.98 -10.00 20.41
C TYR A 41 -10.60 -8.59 20.88
N PHE A 42 -10.45 -7.65 19.94
CA PHE A 42 -9.85 -6.34 20.15
C PHE A 42 -10.82 -5.21 19.79
N ILE A 43 -10.82 -4.17 20.62
CA ILE A 43 -11.65 -2.97 20.42
C ILE A 43 -11.00 -1.76 21.07
N ASN A 44 -10.90 -0.65 20.34
CA ASN A 44 -10.34 0.62 20.81
C ASN A 44 -8.95 0.44 21.46
N TRP A 45 -8.87 0.55 22.79
CA TRP A 45 -7.64 0.45 23.58
C TRP A 45 -7.24 -0.99 23.93
N LEU A 46 -8.14 -1.96 23.70
CA LEU A 46 -7.84 -3.39 23.81
C LEU A 46 -7.22 -3.83 22.48
N GLN A 47 -5.90 -3.95 22.44
CA GLN A 47 -5.09 -4.27 21.25
C GLN A 47 -4.04 -5.33 21.61
N PRO A 48 -3.47 -6.04 20.62
CA PRO A 48 -2.29 -6.88 20.85
C PRO A 48 -1.20 -6.10 21.60
N ARG A 49 -0.65 -6.71 22.64
CA ARG A 49 0.39 -6.07 23.46
C ARG A 49 1.69 -6.05 22.66
N ARG A 50 2.13 -4.86 22.27
CA ARG A 50 3.38 -4.67 21.51
C ARG A 50 4.59 -5.36 22.16
N GLY A 51 4.70 -5.29 23.49
CA GLY A 51 5.79 -5.92 24.23
C GLY A 51 5.78 -7.45 24.22
N ASN A 52 4.69 -8.09 23.75
CA ASN A 52 4.59 -9.54 23.65
C ASN A 52 5.00 -10.08 22.28
N GLY A 53 5.42 -9.23 21.35
CA GLY A 53 5.69 -9.63 19.97
C GLY A 53 4.49 -10.35 19.34
N LEU A 54 4.72 -11.53 18.77
CA LEU A 54 3.72 -12.33 18.08
C LEU A 54 2.83 -13.19 18.99
N ARG A 55 3.07 -13.23 20.31
CA ARG A 55 2.34 -14.13 21.21
C ARG A 55 0.83 -13.97 21.12
N ASP A 56 0.34 -12.72 21.18
CA ASP A 56 -1.10 -12.44 21.14
C ASP A 56 -1.68 -12.81 19.75
N TYR A 57 -0.93 -12.59 18.68
CA TYR A 57 -1.35 -12.96 17.31
C TYR A 57 -1.46 -14.48 17.14
N PHE A 58 -0.51 -15.23 17.69
CA PHE A 58 -0.50 -16.69 17.63
C PHE A 58 -1.56 -17.34 18.53
N GLU A 59 -1.81 -16.80 19.71
CA GLU A 59 -2.84 -17.28 20.65
C GLU A 59 -4.23 -17.20 20.01
N PHE A 60 -4.53 -16.09 19.33
CA PHE A 60 -5.83 -15.85 18.69
C PHE A 60 -5.90 -16.32 17.23
N GLY A 61 -4.87 -17.01 16.73
CA GLY A 61 -4.84 -17.52 15.35
C GLY A 61 -4.85 -16.44 14.26
N LEU A 62 -4.40 -15.23 14.58
CA LEU A 62 -4.37 -14.08 13.66
C LEU A 62 -3.16 -14.10 12.71
N LEU A 63 -2.11 -14.83 13.09
CA LEU A 63 -0.95 -15.09 12.24
C LEU A 63 -0.55 -16.57 12.34
N PRO A 64 -0.10 -17.18 11.22
CA PRO A 64 0.33 -18.57 11.22
C PRO A 64 1.69 -18.72 11.92
N ARG A 65 1.92 -19.85 12.59
CA ARG A 65 3.24 -20.19 13.15
C ARG A 65 4.09 -20.81 12.04
N ILE A 66 5.03 -20.04 11.49
CA ILE A 66 5.88 -20.44 10.35
C ILE A 66 7.34 -20.29 10.77
N SER A 67 8.04 -21.42 10.88
CA SER A 67 9.46 -21.46 11.19
C SER A 67 10.30 -20.82 10.08
N GLY A 68 11.32 -20.04 10.46
CA GLY A 68 12.22 -19.33 9.55
C GLY A 68 11.60 -18.13 8.82
N LEU A 69 10.44 -17.63 9.26
CA LEU A 69 9.77 -16.45 8.66
C LEU A 69 9.95 -15.18 9.50
N TYR A 70 9.84 -15.32 10.82
CA TYR A 70 9.71 -14.19 11.73
C TYR A 70 11.02 -13.85 12.42
N SER A 71 11.23 -12.56 12.66
CA SER A 71 12.43 -12.07 13.35
C SER A 71 12.51 -12.57 14.80
N GLU A 72 13.73 -12.76 15.31
CA GLU A 72 13.96 -13.25 16.67
C GLU A 72 13.26 -12.36 17.73
N ASP A 73 13.27 -11.04 17.55
CA ASP A 73 12.76 -10.08 18.54
C ASP A 73 11.25 -10.18 18.75
N VAL A 74 10.49 -10.58 17.71
CA VAL A 74 9.03 -10.74 17.82
C VAL A 74 8.63 -12.12 18.35
N LEU A 75 9.56 -13.07 18.45
CA LEU A 75 9.31 -14.44 18.90
C LEU A 75 9.56 -14.67 20.39
N GLY A 76 10.22 -13.75 21.10
CA GLY A 76 10.73 -13.95 22.47
C GLY A 76 9.71 -14.37 23.54
N PHE A 77 8.40 -14.19 23.30
CA PHE A 77 7.32 -14.63 24.20
C PHE A 77 6.38 -15.68 23.59
N THR A 78 6.80 -16.33 22.50
CA THR A 78 6.02 -17.33 21.78
C THR A 78 6.51 -18.76 22.06
N ASP A 79 5.76 -19.74 21.59
CA ASP A 79 6.13 -21.15 21.58
C ASP A 79 6.91 -21.57 20.32
N LEU A 80 7.09 -20.65 19.36
CA LEU A 80 7.85 -20.87 18.14
C LEU A 80 9.30 -20.40 18.36
N GLY A 81 10.24 -21.33 18.29
CA GLY A 81 11.67 -20.99 18.35
C GLY A 81 12.14 -20.24 17.10
N TYR A 82 13.12 -19.35 17.29
CA TYR A 82 13.81 -18.72 16.17
C TYR A 82 14.57 -19.76 15.34
N GLU A 83 14.52 -19.60 14.04
CA GLU A 83 15.30 -20.37 13.07
C GLU A 83 15.77 -19.43 11.96
N GLU A 84 16.94 -19.72 11.40
CA GLU A 84 17.48 -18.95 10.27
C GLU A 84 16.46 -18.86 9.11
N PRO A 85 16.39 -17.72 8.40
CA PRO A 85 15.43 -17.50 7.34
C PRO A 85 15.42 -18.59 6.26
N ARG A 86 14.22 -19.00 5.86
CA ARG A 86 13.99 -20.05 4.85
C ARG A 86 13.34 -19.55 3.56
N PHE A 87 13.11 -18.24 3.46
CA PHE A 87 12.38 -17.61 2.36
C PHE A 87 13.30 -16.67 1.60
N GLN A 88 13.23 -16.71 0.27
CA GLN A 88 14.11 -15.93 -0.61
C GLN A 88 13.60 -14.51 -0.87
N GLY A 89 12.38 -14.18 -0.44
CA GLY A 89 11.94 -12.79 -0.41
C GLY A 89 10.43 -12.59 -0.27
N VAL A 90 10.05 -11.33 -0.15
CA VAL A 90 8.67 -10.83 -0.20
C VAL A 90 8.52 -9.92 -1.41
N PHE A 91 7.45 -10.05 -2.19
CA PHE A 91 7.10 -9.18 -3.31
C PHE A 91 5.86 -8.37 -2.93
N LEU A 92 6.02 -7.05 -2.79
CA LEU A 92 4.93 -6.14 -2.41
C LEU A 92 4.31 -5.50 -3.64
N THR A 93 3.03 -5.74 -3.88
CA THR A 93 2.31 -5.17 -5.03
C THR A 93 2.15 -3.66 -4.90
N HIS A 94 1.85 -3.18 -3.70
CA HIS A 94 1.68 -1.75 -3.43
C HIS A 94 1.71 -1.41 -1.93
N GLY A 95 1.68 -0.12 -1.63
CA GLY A 95 1.93 0.41 -0.29
C GLY A 95 0.69 0.58 0.57
N HIS A 96 -0.37 -0.23 0.44
CA HIS A 96 -1.50 -0.20 1.37
C HIS A 96 -1.26 -1.07 2.60
N ALA A 97 -1.91 -0.70 3.71
CA ALA A 97 -1.74 -1.33 5.01
C ALA A 97 -1.98 -2.85 4.96
N ASP A 98 -2.98 -3.25 4.22
CA ASP A 98 -3.39 -4.63 4.00
C ASP A 98 -2.50 -5.44 3.06
N HIS A 99 -1.45 -4.81 2.54
CA HIS A 99 -0.37 -5.45 1.78
C HIS A 99 0.99 -5.39 2.48
N VAL A 100 1.22 -4.44 3.40
CA VAL A 100 2.56 -4.21 3.99
C VAL A 100 2.65 -4.19 5.52
N ASN A 101 1.55 -4.04 6.25
CA ASN A 101 1.64 -3.72 7.70
C ASN A 101 2.19 -4.85 8.59
N HIS A 102 2.24 -6.08 8.10
CA HIS A 102 2.83 -7.20 8.87
C HIS A 102 4.29 -7.46 8.52
N LEU A 103 4.86 -6.69 7.59
CA LEU A 103 6.25 -6.83 7.18
C LEU A 103 7.22 -6.65 8.35
N CYS A 104 6.88 -5.82 9.33
CA CYS A 104 7.70 -5.62 10.53
C CYS A 104 7.86 -6.86 11.42
N PHE A 105 7.10 -7.94 11.17
CA PHE A 105 7.30 -9.23 11.85
C PHE A 105 8.23 -10.18 11.07
N VAL A 106 8.44 -9.92 9.78
CA VAL A 106 9.28 -10.74 8.91
C VAL A 106 10.74 -10.55 9.30
N ASP A 107 11.52 -11.62 9.20
CA ASP A 107 12.95 -11.58 9.50
C ASP A 107 13.69 -10.56 8.61
N PRO A 108 14.58 -9.71 9.18
CA PRO A 108 15.29 -8.67 8.43
C PRO A 108 16.19 -9.19 7.30
N ASP A 109 16.65 -10.43 7.38
CA ASP A 109 17.52 -11.04 6.35
C ASP A 109 16.71 -11.58 5.15
N ILE A 110 15.38 -11.59 5.23
CA ILE A 110 14.50 -11.85 4.08
C ILE A 110 14.37 -10.55 3.25
N PRO A 111 14.82 -10.53 1.97
CA PRO A 111 14.77 -9.33 1.16
C PRO A 111 13.33 -9.01 0.70
N VAL A 112 13.07 -7.73 0.44
CA VAL A 112 11.75 -7.23 0.06
C VAL A 112 11.83 -6.54 -1.30
N ASN A 113 11.20 -7.13 -2.30
CA ASN A 113 11.07 -6.58 -3.64
C ASN A 113 9.80 -5.72 -3.71
N LEU A 114 9.93 -4.47 -4.16
CA LEU A 114 8.82 -3.52 -4.25
C LEU A 114 9.03 -2.48 -5.35
N GLY A 115 7.96 -1.84 -5.80
CA GLY A 115 8.08 -0.70 -6.70
C GLY A 115 8.87 0.44 -6.07
N LYS A 116 9.76 1.10 -6.83
CA LYS A 116 10.51 2.28 -6.34
C LYS A 116 9.57 3.37 -5.79
N GLY A 117 8.44 3.60 -6.46
CA GLY A 117 7.40 4.51 -5.99
C GLY A 117 6.78 4.08 -4.66
N THR A 118 6.50 2.79 -4.48
CA THR A 118 5.95 2.20 -3.25
C THR A 118 6.83 2.49 -2.04
N ARG A 119 8.15 2.47 -2.23
CA ARG A 119 9.12 2.77 -1.17
C ARG A 119 8.95 4.17 -0.59
N PHE A 120 8.74 5.20 -1.42
CA PHE A 120 8.49 6.57 -0.93
C PHE A 120 7.27 6.66 -0.01
N PHE A 121 6.18 5.96 -0.34
CA PHE A 121 4.99 5.93 0.52
C PHE A 121 5.24 5.22 1.86
N MET A 122 6.02 4.14 1.84
CA MET A 122 6.39 3.42 3.06
C MET A 122 7.29 4.29 3.95
N ASP A 123 8.38 4.83 3.41
CA ASP A 123 9.32 5.70 4.13
C ASP A 123 8.64 6.94 4.71
N SER A 124 7.81 7.61 3.91
CA SER A 124 7.02 8.76 4.38
C SER A 124 6.12 8.40 5.55
N MET A 125 5.50 7.22 5.52
CA MET A 125 4.60 6.78 6.58
C MET A 125 5.35 6.40 7.85
N GLU A 126 6.48 5.70 7.77
CA GLU A 126 7.34 5.43 8.93
C GLU A 126 7.88 6.72 9.56
N LYS A 127 8.26 7.70 8.74
CA LYS A 127 8.80 8.97 9.23
C LYS A 127 7.75 9.83 9.95
N THR A 128 6.52 9.80 9.45
CA THR A 128 5.46 10.74 9.86
C THR A 128 4.39 10.14 10.78
N SER A 129 4.43 8.83 11.02
CA SER A 129 3.46 8.11 11.85
C SER A 129 4.16 7.30 12.95
N PRO A 130 3.85 7.51 14.25
CA PRO A 130 4.41 6.70 15.33
C PRO A 130 3.87 5.26 15.35
N PHE A 131 2.93 4.94 14.45
CA PHE A 131 2.29 3.63 14.36
C PHE A 131 2.73 2.84 13.13
N ALA A 132 3.49 3.44 12.20
CA ALA A 132 4.00 2.75 11.02
C ALA A 132 5.41 2.22 11.31
N ASN A 133 5.61 0.93 11.04
CA ASN A 133 6.89 0.24 11.06
C ASN A 133 6.79 -0.89 10.05
N TYR A 134 7.70 -0.93 9.09
CA TYR A 134 7.77 -1.94 8.04
C TYR A 134 8.98 -2.87 8.20
N GLY A 135 9.78 -2.69 9.26
CA GLY A 135 10.96 -3.50 9.50
C GLY A 135 12.16 -3.06 8.68
N ARG A 136 13.36 -3.47 9.13
CA ARG A 136 14.59 -3.31 8.35
C ARG A 136 14.73 -4.52 7.45
N HIS A 137 14.84 -4.31 6.15
CA HIS A 137 15.07 -5.37 5.17
C HIS A 137 16.06 -4.86 4.11
N ASP A 138 16.61 -5.78 3.32
CA ASP A 138 17.17 -5.44 2.02
C ASP A 138 16.03 -5.13 1.03
N TYR A 139 15.66 -3.86 0.93
CA TYR A 139 14.60 -3.38 0.05
C TYR A 139 15.10 -3.17 -1.38
N ARG A 140 14.61 -4.00 -2.30
CA ARG A 140 15.02 -4.07 -3.71
C ARG A 140 13.96 -3.45 -4.61
N GLY A 141 14.25 -2.26 -5.12
CA GLY A 141 13.33 -1.48 -5.94
C GLY A 141 13.27 -1.91 -7.41
N PHE A 142 12.06 -2.09 -7.97
CA PHE A 142 11.83 -2.33 -9.40
C PHE A 142 10.88 -1.29 -10.04
N ARG A 143 10.73 -1.35 -11.37
CA ARG A 143 9.71 -0.66 -12.19
C ARG A 143 9.16 -1.58 -13.29
N THR A 144 8.09 -1.16 -13.96
CA THR A 144 7.62 -1.84 -15.18
C THR A 144 8.75 -1.94 -16.19
N GLY A 145 8.91 -3.14 -16.78
CA GLY A 145 9.96 -3.44 -17.75
C GLY A 145 11.21 -4.07 -17.13
N ASP A 146 11.36 -4.00 -15.81
CA ASP A 146 12.35 -4.79 -15.10
C ASP A 146 11.93 -6.26 -15.04
N VAL A 147 12.91 -7.15 -14.85
CA VAL A 147 12.69 -8.58 -14.59
C VAL A 147 13.43 -8.94 -13.32
N VAL A 148 12.70 -9.29 -12.27
CA VAL A 148 13.26 -9.67 -10.97
C VAL A 148 13.42 -11.19 -10.92
N ARG A 149 14.65 -11.67 -10.74
CA ARG A 149 14.94 -13.11 -10.65
C ARG A 149 15.29 -13.52 -9.22
N VAL A 150 14.67 -14.59 -8.75
CA VAL A 150 14.92 -15.20 -7.45
C VAL A 150 15.07 -16.70 -7.69
N ASP A 151 16.31 -17.18 -7.68
CA ASP A 151 16.66 -18.52 -8.17
C ASP A 151 16.08 -18.77 -9.57
N ASP A 152 15.23 -19.79 -9.74
CA ASP A 152 14.55 -20.14 -10.99
C ASP A 152 13.24 -19.36 -11.22
N LEU A 153 12.79 -18.53 -10.26
CA LEU A 153 11.61 -17.69 -10.43
C LEU A 153 11.94 -16.42 -11.21
N GLU A 154 11.12 -16.11 -12.21
CA GLU A 154 11.19 -14.88 -12.99
C GLU A 154 9.91 -14.06 -12.82
N VAL A 155 10.02 -12.89 -12.19
CA VAL A 155 8.89 -12.00 -11.87
C VAL A 155 8.95 -10.75 -12.73
N HIS A 156 7.89 -10.51 -13.49
CA HIS A 156 7.66 -9.33 -14.33
C HIS A 156 6.65 -8.40 -13.63
N PRO A 157 7.13 -7.37 -12.92
CA PRO A 157 6.26 -6.32 -12.39
C PRO A 157 5.71 -5.43 -13.51
N ILE A 158 4.40 -5.22 -13.51
CA ILE A 158 3.74 -4.28 -14.43
C ILE A 158 2.78 -3.40 -13.63
N HIS A 159 2.92 -2.09 -13.76
CA HIS A 159 2.04 -1.11 -13.12
C HIS A 159 0.57 -1.38 -13.44
N VAL A 160 -0.27 -1.16 -12.43
CA VAL A 160 -1.73 -1.09 -12.56
C VAL A 160 -2.23 0.21 -11.95
N ASP A 161 -3.39 0.68 -12.44
CA ASP A 161 -4.14 1.76 -11.79
C ASP A 161 -4.76 1.24 -10.49
N HIS A 162 -4.52 1.98 -9.41
CA HIS A 162 -5.10 1.74 -8.10
C HIS A 162 -5.18 3.08 -7.34
N SER A 163 -5.75 3.11 -6.14
CA SER A 163 -5.89 4.38 -5.40
C SER A 163 -4.57 4.92 -4.85
N ILE A 164 -3.53 4.09 -4.72
CA ILE A 164 -2.16 4.53 -4.41
C ILE A 164 -1.29 4.38 -5.66
N PRO A 165 -0.46 5.39 -6.00
CA PRO A 165 0.52 5.26 -7.07
C PRO A 165 1.53 4.13 -6.84
N ALA A 166 2.17 3.69 -7.93
CA ALA A 166 3.13 2.58 -7.91
C ALA A 166 2.53 1.29 -7.35
N ALA A 167 1.32 0.96 -7.80
CA ALA A 167 0.73 -0.36 -7.66
C ALA A 167 1.08 -1.24 -8.86
N TYR A 168 1.28 -2.53 -8.62
CA TYR A 168 1.73 -3.49 -9.63
C TYR A 168 0.91 -4.78 -9.59
N GLY A 169 0.67 -5.33 -10.76
CA GLY A 169 0.44 -6.76 -10.95
C GLY A 169 1.74 -7.47 -11.32
N TYR A 170 1.78 -8.78 -11.14
CA TYR A 170 2.92 -9.63 -11.46
C TYR A 170 2.54 -10.72 -12.46
N ILE A 171 3.39 -10.90 -13.46
CA ILE A 171 3.47 -12.14 -14.25
C ILE A 171 4.69 -12.89 -13.75
N ILE A 172 4.49 -14.10 -13.25
CA ILE A 172 5.51 -14.91 -12.58
C ILE A 172 5.68 -16.20 -13.37
N HIS A 173 6.86 -16.40 -13.92
CA HIS A 173 7.26 -17.67 -14.51
C HIS A 173 7.99 -18.50 -13.47
N THR A 174 7.51 -19.71 -13.25
CA THR A 174 8.14 -20.74 -12.43
C THR A 174 8.75 -21.81 -13.34
N SER A 175 9.36 -22.83 -12.76
CA SER A 175 9.90 -23.98 -13.48
C SER A 175 8.84 -24.77 -14.27
N GLU A 176 7.57 -24.71 -13.87
CA GLU A 176 6.49 -25.53 -14.43
C GLU A 176 5.26 -24.71 -14.90
N ASN A 177 5.08 -23.46 -14.43
CA ASN A 177 3.85 -22.70 -14.63
C ASN A 177 4.07 -21.20 -14.86
N THR A 178 3.10 -20.58 -15.53
CA THR A 178 2.93 -19.12 -15.54
C THR A 178 1.78 -18.73 -14.61
N ILE A 179 2.09 -17.90 -13.62
CA ILE A 179 1.14 -17.40 -12.61
C ILE A 179 0.99 -15.90 -12.79
N VAL A 180 -0.25 -15.41 -12.84
CA VAL A 180 -0.54 -13.98 -12.80
C VAL A 180 -1.15 -13.64 -11.44
N TYR A 181 -0.56 -12.66 -10.75
CA TYR A 181 -1.14 -12.06 -9.55
C TYR A 181 -1.49 -10.60 -9.83
N THR A 182 -2.77 -10.23 -9.75
CA THR A 182 -3.20 -8.88 -10.14
C THR A 182 -2.79 -7.79 -9.16
N GLY A 183 -2.47 -8.16 -7.90
CA GLY A 183 -2.57 -7.22 -6.79
C GLY A 183 -3.99 -6.62 -6.72
N ASP A 184 -4.09 -5.40 -6.22
CA ASP A 184 -5.31 -4.62 -6.29
C ASP A 184 -5.28 -3.69 -7.51
N MET A 185 -6.39 -3.61 -8.24
CA MET A 185 -6.43 -2.84 -9.49
C MET A 185 -7.80 -2.24 -9.77
N ARG A 186 -7.83 -1.23 -10.64
CA ARG A 186 -9.06 -0.66 -11.19
C ARG A 186 -8.85 -0.26 -12.65
N VAL A 187 -9.97 0.02 -13.33
CA VAL A 187 -9.99 0.50 -14.72
C VAL A 187 -10.75 1.82 -14.89
N HIS A 188 -10.99 2.51 -13.78
CA HIS A 188 -11.83 3.72 -13.70
C HIS A 188 -11.13 4.92 -13.03
N GLY A 189 -9.83 4.81 -12.78
CA GLY A 189 -8.98 5.92 -12.35
C GLY A 189 -8.23 6.58 -13.52
N PRO A 190 -7.43 7.60 -13.22
CA PRO A 190 -6.77 8.44 -14.23
C PRO A 190 -5.70 7.69 -15.03
N ARG A 191 -5.18 6.57 -14.51
CA ARG A 191 -4.15 5.76 -15.16
C ARG A 191 -4.63 4.39 -15.60
N SER A 192 -5.92 4.26 -15.90
CA SER A 192 -6.52 2.99 -16.35
C SER A 192 -5.83 2.35 -17.57
N ASP A 193 -5.06 3.12 -18.33
CA ASP A 193 -4.13 2.64 -19.37
C ASP A 193 -3.15 1.60 -18.82
N MET A 194 -2.53 1.85 -17.66
CA MET A 194 -1.59 0.92 -17.01
C MET A 194 -2.24 -0.43 -16.70
N THR A 195 -3.46 -0.43 -16.16
CA THR A 195 -4.20 -1.68 -15.93
C THR A 195 -4.51 -2.41 -17.24
N ARG A 196 -4.84 -1.69 -18.31
CA ARG A 196 -5.10 -2.32 -19.63
C ARG A 196 -3.84 -2.94 -20.21
N GLU A 197 -2.70 -2.27 -20.07
CA GLU A 197 -1.39 -2.81 -20.46
C GLU A 197 -1.05 -4.09 -19.68
N PHE A 198 -1.24 -4.09 -18.35
CA PHE A 198 -1.08 -5.28 -17.54
C PHE A 198 -2.02 -6.42 -17.96
N LEU A 199 -3.31 -6.13 -18.18
CA LEU A 199 -4.29 -7.14 -18.60
C LEU A 199 -3.95 -7.72 -19.98
N GLN A 200 -3.43 -6.92 -20.90
CA GLN A 200 -2.98 -7.39 -22.20
C GLN A 200 -1.74 -8.30 -22.04
N ALA A 201 -0.74 -7.88 -21.27
CA ALA A 201 0.44 -8.70 -21.00
C ALA A 201 0.08 -10.01 -20.29
N ALA A 202 -0.85 -9.96 -19.32
CA ALA A 202 -1.35 -11.14 -18.63
C ALA A 202 -2.12 -12.08 -19.56
N HIS A 203 -2.87 -11.55 -20.53
CA HIS A 203 -3.51 -12.37 -21.57
C HIS A 203 -2.47 -13.05 -22.46
N ASP A 204 -1.47 -12.29 -22.93
CA ASP A 204 -0.44 -12.77 -23.85
C ASP A 204 0.51 -13.79 -23.20
N ALA A 205 0.62 -13.77 -21.87
CA ALA A 205 1.38 -14.74 -21.09
C ALA A 205 0.68 -16.10 -20.92
N GLU A 206 -0.59 -16.23 -21.35
CA GLU A 206 -1.39 -17.47 -21.27
C GLU A 206 -1.27 -18.20 -19.91
N PRO A 207 -1.70 -17.57 -18.79
CA PRO A 207 -1.40 -18.06 -17.45
C PRO A 207 -2.12 -19.37 -17.13
N ASP A 208 -1.37 -20.30 -16.50
CA ASP A 208 -1.94 -21.51 -15.92
C ASP A 208 -2.79 -21.19 -14.68
N VAL A 209 -2.40 -20.15 -13.93
CA VAL A 209 -3.07 -19.71 -12.70
C VAL A 209 -3.22 -18.19 -12.69
N LEU A 210 -4.44 -17.72 -12.44
CA LEU A 210 -4.75 -16.31 -12.19
C LEU A 210 -5.23 -16.13 -10.75
N ILE A 211 -4.47 -15.35 -9.98
CA ILE A 211 -4.85 -14.85 -8.66
C ILE A 211 -5.33 -13.41 -8.84
N CYS A 212 -6.63 -13.20 -8.75
CA CYS A 212 -7.26 -11.90 -9.00
C CYS A 212 -7.95 -11.37 -7.74
N GLU A 213 -7.81 -10.07 -7.48
CA GLU A 213 -8.63 -9.41 -6.46
C GLU A 213 -10.12 -9.52 -6.78
N GLY A 214 -10.93 -9.50 -5.73
CA GLY A 214 -12.38 -9.71 -5.83
C GLY A 214 -13.20 -8.77 -4.96
N THR A 215 -12.62 -7.65 -4.52
CA THR A 215 -13.18 -6.77 -3.47
C THR A 215 -14.57 -6.23 -3.82
N ARG A 216 -14.88 -6.14 -5.12
CA ARG A 216 -16.16 -5.66 -5.65
C ARG A 216 -17.02 -6.75 -6.30
N MET A 217 -16.64 -8.03 -6.23
CA MET A 217 -17.43 -9.14 -6.75
C MET A 217 -18.60 -9.48 -5.83
N VAL A 218 -19.71 -8.75 -5.97
CA VAL A 218 -20.94 -8.97 -5.19
C VAL A 218 -22.10 -9.43 -6.07
N ARG A 219 -22.94 -10.35 -5.57
CA ARG A 219 -24.11 -10.86 -6.30
C ARG A 219 -25.17 -9.78 -6.58
N SER A 220 -25.30 -8.80 -5.68
CA SER A 220 -26.14 -7.64 -5.86
C SER A 220 -25.49 -6.41 -5.22
N GLY A 221 -25.20 -5.41 -6.04
CA GLY A 221 -24.61 -4.15 -5.61
C GLY A 221 -25.69 -3.09 -5.40
N LYS A 222 -25.69 -2.44 -4.23
CA LYS A 222 -26.47 -1.20 -4.00
C LYS A 222 -25.64 0.07 -4.20
N ARG A 223 -24.34 -0.07 -4.48
CA ARG A 223 -23.41 1.06 -4.56
C ARG A 223 -23.51 1.71 -5.94
N LYS A 224 -23.59 3.04 -5.98
CA LYS A 224 -23.34 3.80 -7.20
C LYS A 224 -21.84 3.72 -7.49
N HIS A 225 -21.49 3.23 -8.67
CA HIS A 225 -20.11 3.21 -9.13
C HIS A 225 -19.83 4.55 -9.82
N LEU A 226 -18.94 5.34 -9.23
CA LEU A 226 -18.40 6.54 -9.84
C LEU A 226 -16.96 6.26 -10.25
N SER A 227 -16.59 6.71 -11.44
CA SER A 227 -15.19 6.88 -11.84
C SER A 227 -14.52 7.99 -11.04
N GLU A 228 -13.18 8.02 -11.00
CA GLU A 228 -12.47 9.15 -10.38
C GLU A 228 -12.74 10.47 -11.11
N GLU A 229 -13.06 10.44 -12.40
CA GLU A 229 -13.45 11.63 -13.17
C GLU A 229 -14.80 12.20 -12.71
N GLU A 230 -15.80 11.34 -12.49
CA GLU A 230 -17.10 11.76 -11.95
C GLU A 230 -16.98 12.29 -10.52
N VAL A 231 -16.09 11.70 -9.70
CA VAL A 231 -15.79 12.23 -8.37
C VAL A 231 -15.16 13.61 -8.49
N ALA A 232 -14.20 13.80 -9.39
CA ALA A 232 -13.56 15.09 -9.62
C ALA A 232 -14.54 16.17 -10.08
N ALA A 233 -15.50 15.82 -10.94
CA ALA A 233 -16.58 16.71 -11.33
C ALA A 233 -17.41 17.14 -10.11
N GLY A 234 -17.86 16.20 -9.28
CA GLY A 234 -18.63 16.51 -8.08
C GLY A 234 -17.88 17.37 -7.07
N VAL A 235 -16.56 17.17 -6.91
CA VAL A 235 -15.72 18.02 -6.06
C VAL A 235 -15.63 19.44 -6.62
N ARG A 236 -15.45 19.60 -7.94
CA ARG A 236 -15.44 20.91 -8.60
C ARG A 236 -16.77 21.65 -8.39
N ASP A 237 -17.89 20.96 -8.52
CA ASP A 237 -19.23 21.53 -8.31
C ASP A 237 -19.39 22.05 -6.87
N VAL A 238 -19.02 21.24 -5.87
CA VAL A 238 -19.06 21.66 -4.45
C VAL A 238 -18.18 22.90 -4.20
N CYS A 239 -16.98 22.96 -4.78
CA CYS A 239 -16.10 24.11 -4.65
C CYS A 239 -16.65 25.37 -5.32
N ALA A 240 -17.37 25.22 -6.44
CA ALA A 240 -17.97 26.31 -7.20
C ALA A 240 -19.26 26.84 -6.54
N GLU A 241 -20.10 25.96 -5.97
CA GLU A 241 -21.32 26.33 -5.26
C GLU A 241 -21.06 26.99 -3.91
N ALA A 242 -19.95 26.64 -3.26
CA ALA A 242 -19.54 27.28 -2.03
C ALA A 242 -19.14 28.74 -2.30
N ASP A 243 -19.81 29.67 -1.63
CA ASP A 243 -19.42 31.09 -1.59
C ASP A 243 -17.93 31.21 -1.21
N ARG A 244 -17.13 31.74 -2.15
CA ARG A 244 -15.68 31.81 -2.01
C ARG A 244 -15.25 32.66 -0.82
N ASP A 245 -15.95 33.75 -0.57
CA ASP A 245 -15.51 34.76 0.39
C ASP A 245 -16.01 34.47 1.81
N ASN A 246 -17.06 33.64 1.95
CA ASN A 246 -17.71 33.39 3.23
C ASN A 246 -17.72 31.93 3.69
N LYS A 247 -17.32 30.98 2.84
CA LYS A 247 -17.37 29.54 3.17
C LYS A 247 -16.06 28.82 2.86
N SER A 248 -15.65 28.01 3.83
CA SER A 248 -14.61 27.00 3.65
C SER A 248 -15.21 25.70 3.13
N VAL A 249 -14.46 24.99 2.28
CA VAL A 249 -14.76 23.61 1.88
C VAL A 249 -13.84 22.69 2.67
N ILE A 250 -14.42 21.68 3.33
CA ILE A 250 -13.69 20.71 4.15
C ILE A 250 -13.80 19.35 3.48
N PHE A 251 -12.68 18.66 3.31
CA PHE A 251 -12.63 17.32 2.74
C PHE A 251 -11.87 16.36 3.66
N THR A 252 -12.04 15.07 3.40
CA THR A 252 -11.26 13.99 4.00
C THR A 252 -10.99 12.93 2.94
N GLN A 253 -9.85 12.27 3.05
CA GLN A 253 -9.45 11.18 2.17
C GLN A 253 -8.45 10.25 2.87
N PRO A 254 -8.24 9.03 2.37
CA PRO A 254 -7.07 8.24 2.73
C PRO A 254 -5.77 9.01 2.45
N SER A 255 -4.80 8.93 3.35
CA SER A 255 -3.58 9.74 3.26
C SER A 255 -2.65 9.37 2.10
N ARG A 256 -2.84 8.17 1.52
CA ARG A 256 -2.04 7.64 0.41
C ARG A 256 -2.74 7.78 -0.94
N ASP A 257 -3.98 8.27 -0.96
CA ASP A 257 -4.75 8.45 -2.19
C ASP A 257 -4.35 9.76 -2.89
N MET A 258 -3.39 9.65 -3.81
CA MET A 258 -2.82 10.81 -4.49
C MET A 258 -3.68 11.29 -5.67
N ASP A 259 -4.51 10.43 -6.23
CA ASP A 259 -5.46 10.82 -7.28
C ASP A 259 -6.60 11.65 -6.69
N ARG A 260 -7.09 11.23 -5.52
CA ARG A 260 -8.06 12.02 -4.78
C ARG A 260 -7.46 13.32 -4.26
N TRP A 261 -6.19 13.31 -3.86
CA TRP A 261 -5.50 14.53 -3.46
C TRP A 261 -5.38 15.51 -4.64
N ARG A 262 -4.96 15.02 -5.82
CA ARG A 262 -4.87 15.80 -7.06
C ARG A 262 -6.22 16.41 -7.43
N THR A 263 -7.30 15.63 -7.29
CA THR A 263 -8.67 16.11 -7.51
C THR A 263 -8.99 17.33 -6.64
N PHE A 264 -8.66 17.29 -5.35
CA PHE A 264 -8.88 18.44 -4.46
C PHE A 264 -7.98 19.63 -4.78
N TYR A 265 -6.72 19.38 -5.15
CA TYR A 265 -5.77 20.42 -5.56
C TYR A 265 -6.27 21.16 -6.82
N GLU A 266 -6.61 20.43 -7.87
CA GLU A 266 -7.11 21.01 -9.12
C GLU A 266 -8.43 21.76 -8.89
N ALA A 267 -9.38 21.16 -8.15
CA ALA A 267 -10.64 21.82 -7.84
C ALA A 267 -10.46 23.10 -7.01
N ALA A 268 -9.50 23.13 -6.08
CA ALA A 268 -9.17 24.33 -5.31
C ALA A 268 -8.60 25.41 -6.23
N ARG A 269 -7.57 25.07 -7.02
CA ARG A 269 -6.90 25.97 -7.97
C ARG A 269 -7.88 26.58 -8.98
N ASP A 270 -8.68 25.74 -9.63
CA ASP A 270 -9.62 26.15 -10.67
C ASP A 270 -10.73 27.05 -10.10
N ASN A 271 -11.01 26.95 -8.80
CA ASN A 271 -11.94 27.82 -8.08
C ASN A 271 -11.24 28.94 -7.29
N GLY A 272 -9.97 29.24 -7.57
CA GLY A 272 -9.23 30.33 -6.89
C GLY A 272 -9.18 30.20 -5.37
N ARG A 273 -9.20 28.96 -4.86
CA ARG A 273 -9.08 28.61 -3.44
C ARG A 273 -7.69 28.02 -3.18
N VAL A 274 -7.19 28.21 -1.97
CA VAL A 274 -5.94 27.60 -1.51
C VAL A 274 -6.25 26.26 -0.84
N LEU A 275 -5.55 25.21 -1.25
CA LEU A 275 -5.60 23.90 -0.62
C LEU A 275 -4.72 23.90 0.64
N VAL A 276 -5.32 23.57 1.78
CA VAL A 276 -4.61 23.45 3.05
C VAL A 276 -4.38 21.98 3.38
N ILE A 277 -3.13 21.56 3.55
CA ILE A 277 -2.72 20.16 3.75
C ILE A 277 -2.01 19.95 5.09
N HIS A 278 -1.98 18.71 5.57
CA HIS A 278 -1.23 18.33 6.78
C HIS A 278 0.27 18.21 6.47
N PRO A 279 1.19 18.48 7.44
CA PRO A 279 2.64 18.33 7.26
C PRO A 279 3.06 16.96 6.72
N LYS A 280 2.31 15.92 7.10
CA LYS A 280 2.49 14.56 6.58
C LYS A 280 2.31 14.45 5.06
N THR A 281 1.30 15.11 4.50
CA THR A 281 1.06 15.14 3.05
C THR A 281 2.12 15.99 2.36
N ALA A 282 2.52 17.12 2.96
CA ALA A 282 3.62 17.93 2.44
C ALA A 282 4.94 17.14 2.37
N TYR A 283 5.27 16.39 3.43
CA TYR A 283 6.47 15.53 3.46
C TYR A 283 6.41 14.43 2.39
N LEU A 284 5.25 13.81 2.18
CA LEU A 284 5.08 12.84 1.10
C LEU A 284 5.26 13.46 -0.28
N LEU A 285 4.67 14.63 -0.53
CA LEU A 285 4.81 15.34 -1.81
C LEU A 285 6.28 15.68 -2.09
N ASP A 286 6.98 16.27 -1.12
CA ASP A 286 8.40 16.59 -1.18
C ASP A 286 9.25 15.36 -1.52
N ALA A 287 9.03 14.23 -0.83
CA ALA A 287 9.73 12.98 -1.11
C ALA A 287 9.44 12.43 -2.52
N LEU A 288 8.19 12.56 -3.00
CA LEU A 288 7.82 12.10 -4.34
C LEU A 288 8.44 12.96 -5.46
N GLN A 289 8.88 14.19 -5.18
CA GLN A 289 9.59 15.01 -6.17
C GLN A 289 10.97 14.43 -6.56
N GLU A 290 11.51 13.50 -5.78
CA GLU A 290 12.74 12.78 -6.13
C GLU A 290 12.54 11.82 -7.31
N ASP A 291 11.30 11.42 -7.62
CA ASP A 291 11.00 10.60 -8.79
C ASP A 291 10.82 11.48 -10.03
N GLU A 292 11.82 11.48 -10.92
CA GLU A 292 11.83 12.25 -12.17
C GLU A 292 10.67 11.94 -13.13
N HIS A 293 9.94 10.85 -12.91
CA HIS A 293 8.76 10.46 -13.70
C HIS A 293 7.47 11.12 -13.20
N LEU A 294 7.52 11.83 -12.07
CA LEU A 294 6.36 12.48 -11.47
C LEU A 294 6.41 14.00 -11.69
N ASP A 295 5.31 14.54 -12.19
CA ASP A 295 5.06 15.99 -12.22
C ASP A 295 4.07 16.33 -11.10
N LEU A 296 4.62 16.83 -9.99
CA LEU A 296 3.90 17.16 -8.77
C LEU A 296 4.19 18.60 -8.35
N PRO A 297 3.19 19.34 -7.85
CA PRO A 297 3.42 20.68 -7.31
C PRO A 297 4.29 20.61 -6.06
N ASP A 298 5.22 21.55 -5.94
CA ASP A 298 6.10 21.69 -4.78
C ASP A 298 5.29 22.24 -3.59
N PRO A 299 5.13 21.47 -2.49
CA PRO A 299 4.30 21.89 -1.37
C PRO A 299 4.83 23.13 -0.63
N MET A 300 6.09 23.51 -0.86
CA MET A 300 6.75 24.67 -0.26
C MET A 300 6.76 25.89 -1.18
N ARG A 301 6.55 25.71 -2.49
CA ARG A 301 6.62 26.80 -3.49
C ARG A 301 5.32 27.06 -4.24
N ASP A 302 4.38 26.11 -4.24
CA ASP A 302 3.12 26.24 -4.96
C ASP A 302 2.21 27.30 -4.33
N ASP A 303 1.73 28.24 -5.14
CA ASP A 303 0.91 29.37 -4.70
C ASP A 303 -0.44 28.92 -4.09
N PHE A 304 -0.94 27.75 -4.50
CA PHE A 304 -2.23 27.18 -4.09
C PHE A 304 -2.11 26.15 -2.97
N ILE A 305 -0.92 25.84 -2.46
CA ILE A 305 -0.73 24.92 -1.34
C ILE A 305 -0.31 25.69 -0.08
N ARG A 306 -0.95 25.38 1.06
CA ARG A 306 -0.47 25.80 2.39
C ARG A 306 -0.45 24.62 3.35
N VAL A 307 0.57 24.57 4.20
CA VAL A 307 0.71 23.51 5.21
C VAL A 307 0.17 24.00 6.55
N TYR A 308 -0.82 23.30 7.09
CA TYR A 308 -1.38 23.61 8.39
C TYR A 308 -0.57 22.97 9.52
N TYR A 309 0.11 23.78 10.31
CA TYR A 309 0.69 23.35 11.58
C TYR A 309 -0.19 23.76 12.75
N LYS A 310 -0.52 22.78 13.60
CA LYS A 310 -1.23 23.05 14.85
C LYS A 310 -0.31 23.84 15.78
N ARG A 311 -0.80 24.96 16.30
CA ARG A 311 -0.02 25.77 17.24
C ARG A 311 0.37 24.97 18.49
N LYS A 312 1.62 25.16 18.95
CA LYS A 312 2.02 24.72 20.30
C LYS A 312 1.12 25.40 21.34
N LYS A 313 0.93 24.75 22.49
CA LYS A 313 0.01 25.19 23.57
C LYS A 313 0.32 26.58 24.14
N SER A 314 1.45 27.20 23.77
CA SER A 314 1.86 28.56 24.14
C SER A 314 0.94 29.66 23.57
N GLY A 315 0.16 29.38 22.52
CA GLY A 315 -0.85 30.30 21.97
C GLY A 315 -0.30 31.47 21.13
N GLN A 316 0.98 31.82 21.27
CA GLN A 316 1.66 32.82 20.43
C GLN A 316 2.28 32.15 19.19
N TYR A 317 2.26 32.88 18.06
CA TYR A 317 2.93 32.45 16.83
C TYR A 317 4.38 32.93 16.88
N ASP A 318 5.34 32.00 16.88
CA ASP A 318 6.77 32.26 16.68
C ASP A 318 7.21 31.42 15.47
N GLU A 319 7.89 32.03 14.51
CA GLU A 319 8.34 31.35 13.28
C GLU A 319 9.31 30.20 13.57
N ARG A 320 10.01 30.24 14.72
CA ARG A 320 10.93 29.16 15.17
C ARG A 320 10.21 27.93 15.73
N ASP A 321 8.89 27.99 15.92
CA ASP A 321 8.10 26.87 16.43
C ASP A 321 7.63 25.88 15.35
N TYR A 322 7.84 26.22 14.08
CA TYR A 322 7.39 25.50 12.88
C TYR A 322 8.55 25.29 11.90
#